data_AF-A0A3C0TV86-F1
#
_entry.id   AF-A0A3C0TV86-F1
#
_cell.length_a   1.000
_cell.length_b   1.000
_cell.length_c   1.000
_cell.angle_alpha   90.00
_cell.angle_beta   90.00
_cell.angle_gamma   90.00
#
_symmetry.space_group_name_H-M   'P 1'
#
loop_
_entity.id
_entity.type
_entity.pdbx_description
1 polymer ?
#
loop_
_entity_poly.entity_id
_entity_poly.type
_entity_poly.pdbx_seq_one_letter_code
_entity_poly.pdbx_strand_id
1 'polypeptide(L)'
;SAGQMADFPDMIAKQLPVSIVQPIAENNIMPLVLMAVAFGFAWRKARAAGGAQTAAMAGAGEAWISFARDICETLLIWIVKLIPVAVFAASAKVTAEHGLEPFKGLGQYVLLCLLGMAVHVLFTYGAWLLFFVRISLRKFWTYALEPVTYSFGVNSSLVALPLTLRALDKLGVSRRASTLAAVVGTNLNNDGIILYEGFTLLALAQAGG
;
A
#
# COMPACT_ATOMS: atom_id res chain seq x y z
N SER A 1 28.59 -7.33 18.08
CA SER A 1 28.68 -8.78 17.77
C SER A 1 28.41 -8.93 16.29
N ALA A 2 29.35 -9.50 15.54
CA ALA A 2 29.32 -9.58 14.08
C ALA A 2 28.04 -10.25 13.58
N GLY A 3 27.45 -9.71 12.51
CA GLY A 3 26.20 -10.15 11.95
C GLY A 3 26.25 -11.62 11.53
N GLN A 4 25.42 -12.44 12.18
CA GLN A 4 24.89 -13.63 11.52
C GLN A 4 24.01 -13.12 10.38
N MET A 5 24.55 -13.11 9.15
CA MET A 5 23.70 -13.22 7.97
C MET A 5 22.95 -14.53 8.15
N ALA A 6 21.69 -14.44 8.58
CA ALA A 6 20.80 -15.58 8.55
C ALA A 6 20.80 -16.09 7.10
N ASP A 7 21.09 -17.38 6.92
CA ASP A 7 21.18 -17.98 5.61
C ASP A 7 19.84 -17.72 4.89
N PHE A 8 19.88 -17.18 3.68
CA PHE A 8 18.67 -16.78 2.95
C PHE A 8 17.62 -17.90 2.87
N PRO A 9 18.01 -19.19 2.71
CA PRO A 9 17.08 -20.32 2.81
C PRO A 9 16.44 -20.47 4.20
N ASP A 10 17.17 -20.24 5.28
CA ASP A 10 16.67 -20.34 6.65
C ASP A 10 15.73 -19.18 7.02
N MET A 11 15.95 -17.99 6.45
CA MET A 11 15.01 -16.87 6.56
C MET A 11 13.68 -17.19 5.89
N ILE A 12 13.70 -17.82 4.71
CA ILE A 12 12.49 -18.26 3.99
C ILE A 12 11.82 -19.42 4.72
N ALA A 13 12.59 -20.39 5.22
CA ALA A 13 12.06 -21.54 5.95
C ALA A 13 11.34 -21.11 7.24
N LYS A 14 11.86 -20.09 7.95
CA LYS A 14 11.20 -19.51 9.14
C LYS A 14 9.92 -18.73 8.82
N GLN A 15 9.73 -18.32 7.58
CA GLN A 15 8.52 -17.59 7.15
C GLN A 15 7.39 -18.53 6.69
N LEU A 16 7.69 -19.82 6.46
CA LEU A 16 6.67 -20.79 6.14
C LEU A 16 5.82 -21.09 7.40
N PRO A 17 4.49 -20.94 7.34
CA PRO A 17 3.65 -21.20 8.49
C PRO A 17 3.68 -22.71 8.81
N VAL A 18 4.36 -23.07 9.89
CA VAL A 18 4.34 -24.42 10.47
C VAL A 18 3.01 -24.73 11.17
N SER A 19 2.21 -23.71 11.47
CA SER A 19 0.86 -23.87 12.02
C SER A 19 -0.07 -22.72 11.60
N ILE A 20 -1.38 -22.98 11.64
CA ILE A 20 -2.43 -22.03 11.22
C ILE A 20 -2.70 -20.95 12.29
N VAL A 21 -2.49 -21.29 13.57
CA VAL A 21 -2.89 -20.45 14.71
C VAL A 21 -1.74 -19.58 15.23
N GLN A 22 -0.51 -20.08 15.16
CA GLN A 22 0.65 -19.40 15.73
C GLN A 22 0.93 -18.01 15.13
N PRO A 23 0.79 -17.76 13.81
CA PRO A 23 0.97 -16.42 13.26
C PRO A 23 0.00 -15.38 13.84
N ILE A 24 -1.20 -15.80 14.22
CA ILE A 24 -2.22 -14.95 14.84
C ILE A 24 -1.86 -14.67 16.30
N ALA A 25 -1.42 -15.70 17.03
CA ALA A 25 -1.04 -15.57 18.44
C ALA A 25 0.22 -14.73 18.65
N GLU A 26 1.20 -14.84 17.75
CA GLU A 26 2.49 -14.16 17.82
C GLU A 26 2.50 -12.81 17.08
N ASN A 27 1.37 -12.35 16.53
CA ASN A 27 1.26 -11.15 15.70
C ASN A 27 2.27 -11.10 14.53
N ASN A 28 2.60 -12.26 13.95
CA ASN A 28 3.54 -12.33 12.85
C ASN A 28 2.81 -12.10 11.51
N ILE A 29 2.90 -10.87 11.02
CA ILE A 29 2.13 -10.39 9.87
C ILE A 29 2.52 -11.12 8.57
N MET A 30 3.81 -11.41 8.35
CA MET A 30 4.28 -11.96 7.08
C MET A 30 3.76 -13.40 6.82
N PRO A 31 3.90 -14.38 7.74
CA PRO A 31 3.28 -15.70 7.58
C PRO A 31 1.76 -15.65 7.53
N LEU A 32 1.13 -14.71 8.24
CA LEU A 32 -0.32 -14.51 8.20
C LEU A 32 -0.79 -14.08 6.79
N VAL A 33 -0.09 -13.14 6.16
CA VAL A 33 -0.35 -12.72 4.77
C VAL A 33 -0.12 -13.86 3.78
N LEU A 34 1.00 -14.58 3.90
CA LEU A 34 1.30 -15.73 3.03
C LEU A 34 0.22 -16.82 3.15
N MET A 35 -0.22 -17.11 4.36
CA MET A 35 -1.31 -18.05 4.62
C MET A 35 -2.64 -17.57 4.01
N ALA A 36 -2.98 -16.29 4.16
CA ALA A 36 -4.21 -15.73 3.59
C ALA A 36 -4.21 -15.81 2.05
N VAL A 37 -3.07 -15.54 1.41
CA VAL A 37 -2.91 -15.66 -0.05
C VAL A 37 -3.02 -17.13 -0.49
N ALA A 38 -2.33 -18.05 0.18
CA ALA A 38 -2.41 -19.49 -0.10
C ALA A 38 -3.85 -20.01 0.06
N PHE A 39 -4.54 -19.59 1.12
CA PHE A 39 -5.95 -19.89 1.36
C PHE A 39 -6.83 -19.40 0.21
N GLY A 40 -6.63 -18.16 -0.26
CA GLY A 40 -7.36 -17.60 -1.40
C GLY A 40 -7.17 -18.43 -2.69
N PHE A 41 -5.94 -18.89 -2.97
CA PHE A 41 -5.68 -19.77 -4.11
C PHE A 41 -6.36 -21.14 -3.98
N ALA A 42 -6.28 -21.76 -2.80
CA ALA A 42 -6.93 -23.03 -2.51
C ALA A 42 -8.46 -22.92 -2.61
N TRP A 43 -9.05 -21.83 -2.08
CA TRP A 43 -10.48 -21.52 -2.17
C TRP A 43 -10.95 -21.42 -3.62
N ARG A 44 -10.20 -20.67 -4.45
CA ARG A 44 -10.50 -20.54 -5.88
C ARG A 44 -10.43 -21.87 -6.61
N LYS A 45 -9.43 -22.71 -6.31
CA LYS A 45 -9.28 -24.05 -6.90
C LYS A 45 -10.42 -24.98 -6.49
N ALA A 46 -10.78 -24.99 -5.20
CA ALA A 46 -11.88 -25.79 -4.67
C ALA A 46 -13.24 -25.40 -5.30
N ARG A 47 -13.49 -24.09 -5.46
CA ARG A 47 -14.67 -23.57 -6.16
C ARG A 47 -14.73 -24.01 -7.62
N ALA A 48 -13.59 -24.00 -8.32
CA ALA A 48 -13.53 -24.38 -9.74
C ALA A 48 -13.65 -25.90 -9.99
N ALA A 49 -13.20 -26.72 -9.03
CA ALA A 49 -13.27 -28.18 -9.13
C ALA A 49 -14.58 -28.78 -8.60
N GLY A 50 -15.35 -28.02 -7.83
CA GLY A 50 -16.59 -28.47 -7.21
C GLY A 50 -17.82 -28.35 -8.11
N GLY A 51 -18.89 -29.05 -7.74
CA GLY A 51 -20.20 -28.93 -8.39
C GLY A 51 -20.98 -27.68 -7.95
N ALA A 52 -22.22 -27.56 -8.39
CA ALA A 52 -23.09 -26.41 -8.08
C ALA A 52 -23.20 -26.12 -6.57
N GLN A 53 -23.22 -27.15 -5.72
CA GLN A 53 -23.28 -27.02 -4.27
C GLN A 53 -22.01 -26.39 -3.68
N THR A 54 -20.83 -26.79 -4.14
CA THR A 54 -19.54 -26.22 -3.70
C THR A 54 -19.41 -24.76 -4.14
N ALA A 55 -19.88 -24.44 -5.35
CA ALA A 55 -19.89 -23.06 -5.85
C ALA A 55 -20.83 -22.16 -5.02
N ALA A 56 -22.00 -22.67 -4.62
CA ALA A 56 -22.93 -21.93 -3.76
C ALA A 56 -22.34 -21.67 -2.37
N MET A 57 -21.70 -22.68 -1.75
CA MET A 57 -21.06 -22.53 -0.44
C MET A 57 -19.86 -21.58 -0.49
N ALA A 58 -19.07 -21.63 -1.56
CA ALA A 58 -17.96 -20.69 -1.79
C ALA A 58 -18.48 -19.25 -1.95
N GLY A 59 -19.57 -19.04 -2.68
CA GLY A 59 -20.19 -17.72 -2.83
C GLY A 59 -20.72 -17.16 -1.51
N ALA A 60 -21.34 -17.99 -0.66
CA ALA A 60 -21.76 -17.58 0.68
C ALA A 60 -20.57 -17.18 1.57
N GLY A 61 -19.47 -17.93 1.51
CA GLY A 61 -18.23 -17.59 2.23
C GLY A 61 -17.61 -16.28 1.73
N GLU A 62 -17.58 -16.05 0.42
CA GLU A 62 -17.12 -14.78 -0.17
C GLU A 62 -17.97 -13.60 0.32
N ALA A 63 -19.30 -13.76 0.42
CA ALA A 63 -20.20 -12.73 0.95
C ALA A 63 -19.92 -12.41 2.43
N TRP A 64 -19.66 -13.43 3.26
CA TRP A 64 -19.26 -13.23 4.65
C TRP A 64 -17.94 -12.50 4.78
N ILE A 65 -16.94 -12.85 3.97
CA ILE A 65 -15.64 -12.16 3.94
C ILE A 65 -15.82 -10.69 3.55
N SER A 66 -16.64 -10.39 2.53
CA SER A 66 -16.91 -9.01 2.15
C SER A 66 -17.62 -8.23 3.25
N PHE A 67 -18.59 -8.84 3.94
CA PHE A 67 -19.29 -8.19 5.04
C PHE A 67 -18.36 -7.88 6.22
N ALA A 68 -17.49 -8.83 6.59
CA ALA A 68 -16.49 -8.61 7.63
C ALA A 68 -15.51 -7.48 7.26
N ARG A 69 -15.06 -7.44 6.00
CA ARG A 69 -14.23 -6.34 5.48
C ARG A 69 -14.95 -4.99 5.63
N ASP A 70 -16.23 -4.92 5.24
CA ASP A 70 -16.99 -3.66 5.30
C ASP A 70 -17.19 -3.16 6.74
N ILE A 71 -17.32 -4.08 7.71
CA ILE A 71 -17.31 -3.74 9.14
C ILE A 71 -15.95 -3.15 9.54
N CYS A 72 -14.84 -3.82 9.18
CA CYS A 72 -13.50 -3.32 9.49
C CYS A 72 -13.23 -1.94 8.86
N GLU A 73 -13.65 -1.73 7.62
CA GLU A 73 -13.54 -0.44 6.94
C GLU A 73 -14.36 0.65 7.65
N THR A 74 -15.59 0.34 8.06
CA THR A 74 -16.44 1.27 8.80
C THR A 74 -15.80 1.68 10.13
N LEU A 75 -15.26 0.71 10.89
CA LEU A 75 -14.55 0.98 12.14
C LEU A 75 -13.31 1.84 11.91
N LEU A 76 -12.53 1.55 10.87
CA LEU A 76 -11.38 2.36 10.51
C LEU A 76 -11.78 3.81 10.20
N ILE A 77 -12.86 4.03 9.44
CA ILE A 77 -13.37 5.38 9.14
C ILE A 77 -13.77 6.11 10.42
N TRP A 78 -14.39 5.44 11.39
CA TRP A 78 -14.73 6.05 12.68
C TRP A 78 -13.49 6.49 13.45
N ILE A 79 -12.46 5.65 13.49
CA ILE A 79 -11.17 5.98 14.12
C ILE A 79 -10.53 7.18 13.39
N VAL A 80 -10.52 7.16 12.06
CA VAL A 80 -9.95 8.25 11.24
C VAL A 80 -10.65 9.58 11.51
N LYS A 81 -11.96 9.60 11.74
CA LYS A 81 -12.69 10.81 12.14
C LYS A 81 -12.24 11.40 13.48
N LEU A 82 -11.65 10.59 14.36
CA LEU A 82 -11.12 11.03 15.64
C LEU A 82 -9.66 11.50 15.56
N ILE A 83 -8.93 11.13 14.50
CA ILE A 83 -7.52 11.50 14.29
C ILE A 83 -7.28 13.01 14.41
N PRO A 84 -8.10 13.93 13.84
CA PRO A 84 -7.86 15.36 13.96
C PRO A 84 -7.75 15.85 15.41
N VAL A 85 -8.58 15.30 16.30
CA VAL A 85 -8.57 15.65 17.74
C VAL A 85 -7.31 15.09 18.40
N ALA A 86 -6.96 13.84 18.11
CA ALA A 86 -5.75 13.21 18.65
C ALA A 86 -4.47 13.94 18.20
N VAL A 87 -4.37 14.29 16.92
CA VAL A 87 -3.23 15.03 16.35
C VAL A 87 -3.16 16.44 16.93
N PHE A 88 -4.29 17.11 17.10
CA PHE A 88 -4.32 18.43 17.76
C PHE A 88 -3.80 18.34 19.20
N ALA A 89 -4.31 17.40 19.99
CA ALA A 89 -3.88 17.21 21.38
C ALA A 89 -2.38 16.88 21.48
N ALA A 90 -1.89 15.96 20.63
CA ALA A 90 -0.48 15.60 20.57
C ALA A 90 0.41 16.79 20.17
N SER A 91 0.01 17.53 19.14
CA SER A 91 0.76 18.71 18.66
C SER A 91 0.77 19.83 19.70
N ALA A 92 -0.35 20.09 20.36
CA ALA A 92 -0.45 21.08 21.43
C ALA A 92 0.48 20.72 22.61
N LYS A 93 0.50 19.45 23.02
CA LYS A 93 1.41 18.97 24.07
C LYS A 93 2.88 19.18 23.70
N VAL A 94 3.29 18.73 22.51
CA VAL A 94 4.67 18.88 22.04
C VAL A 94 5.07 20.35 21.94
N THR A 95 4.15 21.21 21.48
CA THR A 95 4.39 22.66 21.40
C THR A 95 4.53 23.29 22.78
N ALA A 96 3.78 22.82 23.78
CA ALA A 96 3.88 23.32 25.15
C ALA A 96 5.21 22.92 25.80
N GLU A 97 5.73 21.73 25.50
CA GLU A 97 6.97 21.20 26.10
C GLU A 97 8.23 21.71 25.39
N HIS A 98 8.21 21.82 24.05
CA HIS A 98 9.40 22.07 23.23
C HIS A 98 9.27 23.31 22.33
N GLY A 99 8.21 24.10 22.48
CA GLY A 99 7.97 25.26 21.63
C GLY A 99 7.77 24.87 20.15
N LEU A 100 8.24 25.72 19.23
CA LEU A 100 8.10 25.48 17.80
C LEU A 100 9.28 24.74 17.16
N GLU A 101 10.30 24.40 17.93
CA GLU A 101 11.50 23.73 17.43
C GLU A 101 11.19 22.39 16.72
N PRO A 102 10.28 21.52 17.23
CA PRO A 102 9.94 20.27 16.57
C PRO A 102 9.33 20.44 15.16
N PHE A 103 8.65 21.56 14.89
CA PHE A 103 8.06 21.82 13.57
C PHE A 103 9.12 22.02 12.49
N LYS A 104 10.31 22.51 12.86
CA LYS A 104 11.42 22.62 11.92
C LYS A 104 11.91 21.24 11.48
N GLY A 105 12.10 20.32 12.42
CA GLY A 105 12.46 18.93 12.15
C GLY A 105 11.39 18.22 11.34
N LEU A 106 10.12 18.40 11.70
CA LEU A 106 8.99 17.85 10.95
C LEU A 106 8.91 18.40 9.52
N GLY A 107 9.15 19.70 9.33
CA GLY A 107 9.19 20.32 8.01
C GLY A 107 10.30 19.76 7.13
N GLN A 108 11.50 19.56 7.70
CA GLN A 108 12.61 18.91 7.00
C GLN A 108 12.28 17.46 6.65
N TYR A 109 11.67 16.71 7.57
CA TYR A 109 11.21 15.35 7.33
C TYR A 109 10.21 15.28 6.17
N VAL A 110 9.15 16.11 6.19
CA VAL A 110 8.16 16.17 5.12
C VAL A 110 8.81 16.52 3.78
N LEU A 111 9.72 17.49 3.76
CA LEU A 111 10.44 17.87 2.55
C LEU A 111 11.27 16.71 2.00
N LEU A 112 12.00 15.99 2.85
CA LEU A 112 12.79 14.83 2.43
C LEU A 112 11.91 13.70 1.88
N CYS A 113 10.78 13.40 2.51
CA CYS A 113 9.82 12.42 1.99
C CYS A 113 9.29 12.82 0.61
N LEU A 114 8.88 14.08 0.43
CA LEU A 114 8.39 14.58 -0.86
C LEU A 114 9.48 14.54 -1.94
N LEU A 115 10.71 14.92 -1.61
CA LEU A 115 11.85 14.82 -2.52
C LEU A 115 12.16 13.36 -2.88
N GLY A 116 12.15 12.44 -1.90
CA GLY A 116 12.35 11.01 -2.13
C GLY A 116 11.30 10.42 -3.06
N MET A 117 10.03 10.77 -2.85
CA MET A 117 8.93 10.39 -3.74
C MET A 117 9.10 10.97 -5.15
N ALA A 118 9.48 12.25 -5.27
CA ALA A 118 9.74 12.89 -6.56
C ALA A 118 10.90 12.22 -7.30
N VAL A 119 11.98 11.87 -6.60
CA VAL A 119 13.12 11.13 -7.16
C VAL A 119 12.66 9.75 -7.63
N HIS A 120 11.90 8.99 -6.83
CA HIS A 120 11.39 7.69 -7.26
C HIS A 120 10.52 7.79 -8.53
N VAL A 121 9.63 8.77 -8.57
CA VAL A 121 8.77 9.01 -9.74
C VAL A 121 9.58 9.40 -10.99
N LEU A 122 10.55 10.30 -10.85
CA LEU A 122 11.32 10.80 -11.99
C LEU A 122 12.35 9.80 -12.49
N PHE A 123 13.04 9.11 -11.58
CA PHE A 123 14.12 8.20 -11.93
C PHE A 123 13.61 6.79 -12.17
N THR A 124 12.86 6.20 -11.23
CA THR A 124 12.36 4.82 -11.38
C THR A 124 11.32 4.76 -12.49
N TYR A 125 10.20 5.48 -12.36
CA TYR A 125 9.17 5.42 -13.40
C TYR A 125 9.63 6.08 -14.71
N GLY A 126 10.39 7.18 -14.65
CA GLY A 126 10.95 7.78 -15.85
C GLY A 126 11.88 6.85 -16.63
N ALA A 127 12.78 6.12 -15.95
CA ALA A 127 13.63 5.11 -16.60
C ALA A 127 12.78 3.97 -17.20
N TRP A 128 11.78 3.48 -16.47
CA TRP A 128 10.86 2.46 -16.99
C TRP A 128 10.17 2.91 -18.29
N LEU A 129 9.64 4.14 -18.31
CA LEU A 129 8.96 4.71 -19.47
C LEU A 129 9.89 4.90 -20.67
N LEU A 130 11.13 5.34 -20.44
CA LEU A 130 12.10 5.60 -21.50
C LEU A 130 12.70 4.32 -22.09
N PHE A 131 13.17 3.41 -21.23
CA PHE A 131 13.97 2.26 -21.67
C PHE A 131 13.10 1.05 -22.05
N PHE A 132 11.98 0.82 -21.35
CA PHE A 132 11.16 -0.37 -21.54
C PHE A 132 9.87 -0.09 -22.31
N VAL A 133 9.10 0.92 -21.92
CA VAL A 133 7.82 1.24 -22.58
C VAL A 133 8.03 2.04 -23.87
N ARG A 134 9.15 2.77 -23.97
CA ARG A 134 9.53 3.62 -25.12
C ARG A 134 8.47 4.68 -25.46
N ILE A 135 7.86 5.29 -24.44
CA ILE A 135 6.97 6.44 -24.61
C ILE A 135 7.69 7.72 -24.22
N SER A 136 7.36 8.83 -24.88
CA SER A 136 7.91 10.12 -24.47
C SER A 136 7.35 10.52 -23.10
N LEU A 137 8.24 10.93 -22.20
CA LEU A 137 7.85 11.41 -20.86
C LEU A 137 6.85 12.57 -20.97
N ARG A 138 7.00 13.44 -21.97
CA ARG A 138 6.06 14.53 -22.23
C ARG A 138 4.66 14.01 -22.51
N LYS A 139 4.50 12.99 -23.37
CA LYS A 139 3.19 12.40 -23.68
C LYS A 139 2.59 11.74 -22.45
N PHE A 140 3.40 11.01 -21.66
CA PHE A 140 2.94 10.41 -20.40
C PHE A 140 2.38 11.47 -19.45
N TRP A 141 3.20 12.46 -19.09
CA TRP A 141 2.83 13.49 -18.12
C TRP A 141 1.66 14.36 -18.57
N THR A 142 1.49 14.57 -19.88
CA THR A 142 0.33 15.31 -20.42
C THR A 142 -1.00 14.70 -19.99
N TYR A 143 -1.09 13.36 -19.93
CA TYR A 143 -2.31 12.66 -19.52
C TYR A 143 -2.30 12.21 -18.06
N ALA A 144 -1.13 11.96 -17.48
CA ALA A 144 -0.99 11.55 -16.08
C ALA A 144 -1.18 12.69 -15.07
N LEU A 145 -0.99 13.95 -15.48
CA LEU A 145 -1.07 15.10 -14.56
C LEU A 145 -2.46 15.26 -13.93
N GLU A 146 -3.53 15.09 -14.71
CA GLU A 146 -4.92 15.19 -14.23
C GLU A 146 -5.22 14.18 -13.09
N PRO A 147 -5.04 12.86 -13.26
CA PRO A 147 -5.28 11.92 -12.17
C PRO A 147 -4.32 12.07 -10.99
N VAL A 148 -3.06 12.47 -11.21
CA VAL A 148 -2.07 12.67 -10.14
C VAL A 148 -2.43 13.87 -9.26
N THR A 149 -2.78 15.00 -9.87
CA THR A 149 -3.19 16.20 -9.12
C THR A 149 -4.50 15.97 -8.38
N TYR A 150 -5.45 15.28 -9.01
CA TYR A 150 -6.71 14.93 -8.37
C TYR A 150 -6.51 13.97 -7.19
N SER A 151 -5.72 12.90 -7.35
CA SER A 151 -5.43 11.93 -6.29
C SER A 151 -4.71 12.58 -5.10
N PHE A 152 -3.82 13.53 -5.36
CA PHE A 152 -3.15 14.31 -4.32
C PHE A 152 -4.14 15.14 -3.51
N GLY A 153 -5.14 15.76 -4.15
CA GLY A 153 -6.16 16.57 -3.47
C GLY A 153 -7.16 15.74 -2.66
N VAL A 154 -7.60 14.58 -3.19
CA VAL A 154 -8.61 13.73 -2.53
C VAL A 154 -8.00 12.65 -1.61
N ASN A 155 -6.67 12.52 -1.60
CA ASN A 155 -5.91 11.54 -0.82
C ASN A 155 -6.43 10.09 -0.97
N SER A 156 -6.85 9.70 -2.18
CA SER A 156 -7.39 8.36 -2.43
C SER A 156 -7.11 7.89 -3.86
N SER A 157 -6.43 6.74 -3.96
CA SER A 157 -6.14 6.07 -5.24
C SER A 157 -7.41 5.49 -5.89
N LEU A 158 -8.38 5.02 -5.08
CA LEU A 158 -9.65 4.47 -5.57
C LEU A 158 -10.55 5.56 -6.17
N VAL A 159 -10.60 6.73 -5.54
CA VAL A 159 -11.42 7.85 -6.04
C VAL A 159 -10.84 8.42 -7.34
N ALA A 160 -9.51 8.36 -7.52
CA ALA A 160 -8.82 8.76 -8.75
C ALA A 160 -8.86 7.70 -9.87
N LEU A 161 -9.37 6.50 -9.61
CA LEU A 161 -9.37 5.37 -10.55
C LEU A 161 -10.05 5.69 -11.90
N PRO A 162 -11.23 6.34 -11.94
CA PRO A 162 -11.90 6.64 -13.22
C PRO A 162 -11.07 7.59 -14.10
N LEU A 163 -10.40 8.57 -13.50
CA LEU A 163 -9.52 9.50 -14.20
C LEU A 163 -8.26 8.79 -14.72
N THR A 164 -7.71 7.89 -13.91
CA THR A 164 -6.55 7.07 -14.28
C THR A 164 -6.85 6.20 -15.50
N LEU A 165 -8.00 5.52 -15.53
CA LEU A 165 -8.42 4.70 -16.67
C LEU A 165 -8.60 5.54 -17.95
N ARG A 166 -9.20 6.73 -17.84
CA ARG A 166 -9.35 7.67 -18.98
C ARG A 166 -7.99 8.14 -19.50
N ALA A 167 -7.02 8.40 -18.61
CA ALA A 167 -5.66 8.77 -19.01
C ALA A 167 -4.95 7.62 -19.74
N LEU A 168 -5.11 6.38 -19.26
CA LEU A 168 -4.56 5.18 -19.92
C LEU A 168 -5.19 4.92 -21.29
N ASP A 169 -6.50 5.16 -21.45
CA ASP A 169 -7.18 5.08 -22.75
C ASP A 169 -6.57 6.09 -23.75
N LYS A 170 -6.31 7.34 -23.32
CA LYS A 170 -5.63 8.37 -24.15
C LYS A 170 -4.17 8.00 -24.48
N LEU A 171 -3.52 7.21 -23.63
CA LEU A 171 -2.17 6.69 -23.87
C LEU A 171 -2.13 5.48 -24.81
N GLY A 172 -3.29 4.95 -25.22
CA GLY A 172 -3.40 3.81 -26.14
C GLY A 172 -3.23 2.45 -25.48
N VAL A 173 -3.37 2.37 -24.15
CA VAL A 173 -3.32 1.11 -23.42
C VAL A 173 -4.64 0.36 -23.62
N SER A 174 -4.58 -0.95 -23.90
CA SER A 174 -5.79 -1.74 -24.08
C SER A 174 -6.62 -1.75 -22.79
N ARG A 175 -7.96 -1.66 -22.93
CA ARG A 175 -8.87 -1.58 -21.78
C ARG A 175 -8.74 -2.77 -20.83
N ARG A 176 -8.45 -3.95 -21.37
CA ARG A 176 -8.21 -5.18 -20.58
C ARG A 176 -6.96 -5.06 -19.73
N ALA A 177 -5.87 -4.56 -20.29
CA ALA A 177 -4.61 -4.37 -19.57
C ALA A 177 -4.74 -3.23 -18.54
N SER A 178 -5.34 -2.10 -18.91
CA SER A 178 -5.51 -0.96 -18.00
C SER A 178 -6.40 -1.30 -16.81
N THR A 179 -7.51 -2.01 -17.02
CA THR A 179 -8.41 -2.41 -15.93
C THR A 179 -7.73 -3.40 -14.97
N LEU A 180 -7.00 -4.40 -15.50
CA LEU A 180 -6.27 -5.35 -14.67
C LEU A 180 -5.17 -4.66 -13.86
N ALA A 181 -4.34 -3.86 -14.52
CA ALA A 181 -3.26 -3.12 -13.89
C ALA A 181 -3.78 -2.14 -12.83
N ALA A 182 -4.93 -1.50 -13.08
CA ALA A 182 -5.54 -0.57 -12.15
C ALA A 182 -6.11 -1.27 -10.90
N VAL A 183 -6.75 -2.45 -11.06
CA VAL A 183 -7.24 -3.26 -9.93
C VAL A 183 -6.09 -3.75 -9.05
N VAL A 184 -5.01 -4.25 -9.66
CA VAL A 184 -3.82 -4.71 -8.95
C VAL A 184 -3.09 -3.53 -8.32
N GLY A 185 -2.79 -2.50 -9.10
CA GLY A 185 -2.01 -1.35 -8.67
C GLY A 185 -2.65 -0.55 -7.55
N THR A 186 -3.97 -0.35 -7.59
CA THR A 186 -4.65 0.46 -6.55
C THR A 186 -4.59 -0.18 -5.16
N ASN A 187 -4.45 -1.51 -5.09
CA ASN A 187 -4.44 -2.25 -3.81
C ASN A 187 -3.06 -2.78 -3.42
N LEU A 188 -2.18 -3.03 -4.39
CA LEU A 188 -0.90 -3.71 -4.18
C LEU A 188 0.32 -2.83 -4.52
N ASN A 189 0.14 -1.71 -5.22
CA ASN A 189 1.24 -0.79 -5.52
C ASN A 189 1.33 0.31 -4.47
N ASN A 190 2.08 0.03 -3.40
CA ASN A 190 2.21 0.89 -2.23
C ASN A 190 3.61 1.54 -2.11
N ASP A 191 4.26 1.84 -3.22
CA ASP A 191 5.60 2.46 -3.25
C ASP A 191 5.70 3.72 -2.38
N GLY A 192 4.68 4.60 -2.43
CA GLY A 192 4.64 5.81 -1.61
C GLY A 192 4.59 5.52 -0.11
N ILE A 193 3.81 4.52 0.30
CA ILE A 193 3.72 4.10 1.71
C ILE A 193 5.05 3.49 2.15
N ILE A 194 5.64 2.61 1.33
CA ILE A 194 6.91 1.97 1.65
C ILE A 194 8.03 3.01 1.78
N LEU A 195 8.09 4.00 0.88
CA LEU A 195 9.05 5.09 0.98
C LEU A 195 8.83 5.91 2.26
N TYR A 196 7.59 6.30 2.55
CA TYR A 196 7.25 7.03 3.78
C TYR A 196 7.61 6.24 5.05
N GLU A 197 7.29 4.94 5.10
CA GLU A 197 7.63 4.07 6.23
C GLU A 197 9.14 3.94 6.39
N GLY A 198 9.87 3.74 5.28
CA GLY A 198 11.33 3.70 5.29
C GLY A 198 11.96 5.00 5.81
N PHE A 199 11.50 6.16 5.34
CA PHE A 199 11.94 7.45 5.87
C PHE A 199 11.57 7.64 7.34
N THR A 200 10.37 7.23 7.75
CA THR A 200 9.91 7.30 9.14
C THR A 200 10.82 6.47 10.05
N LEU A 201 11.14 5.25 9.64
CA LEU A 201 12.03 4.36 10.39
C LEU A 201 13.44 4.94 10.53
N LEU A 202 13.99 5.51 9.45
CA LEU A 202 15.29 6.17 9.49
C LEU A 202 15.28 7.41 10.39
N ALA A 203 14.24 8.24 10.30
CA ALA A 203 14.09 9.41 11.14
C ALA A 203 13.94 9.03 12.62
N LEU A 204 13.17 7.97 12.91
CA LEU A 204 13.01 7.45 14.26
C LEU A 204 14.33 6.88 14.79
N ALA A 205 15.08 6.14 13.98
CA ALA A 205 16.39 5.63 14.36
C ALA A 205 17.37 6.77 14.65
N GLN A 206 17.40 7.81 13.81
CA GLN A 206 18.23 9.00 14.03
C GLN A 206 17.85 9.79 15.28
N ALA A 207 16.55 9.82 15.63
CA ALA A 207 16.07 10.47 16.84
C ALA A 207 16.32 9.62 18.10
N GLY A 208 16.31 8.29 17.98
CA GLY A 208 16.55 7.33 19.06
C GLY A 208 18.03 7.03 19.34
N GLY A 209 18.92 7.25 18.36
CA GLY A 209 20.34 6.87 18.40
C GLY A 209 20.60 5.49 17.82
#